data_AF-A0A369Q5K4-F1
#
_entry.id   AF-A0A369Q5K4-F1
#
_cell.length_a   1.000
_cell.length_b   1.000
_cell.length_c   1.000
_cell.angle_alpha   90.00
_cell.angle_beta   90.00
_cell.angle_gamma   90.00
#
_symmetry.space_group_name_H-M   'P 1'
#
loop_
_entity.id
_entity.type
_entity.pdbx_description
1 polymer ?
#
loop_
_entity_poly.entity_id
_entity_poly.type
_entity_poly.pdbx_seq_one_letter_code
_entity_poly.pdbx_strand_id
1 'polypeptide(L)'
;MNIDRPYSVNGLNQLTQSGPVPLGYDARGNLTSAGSDGFTYSSENSLNGKAGAATMSYNPVGRLYPDERAFCRRSDHPLRL
;
A
#
# COMPACT_ATOMS: atom_id res chain seq x y z
N MET A 1 -13.99 29.30 -0.28
CA MET A 1 -14.75 28.21 0.36
C MET A 1 -13.80 27.46 1.26
N ASN A 2 -14.09 27.40 2.56
CA ASN A 2 -13.39 26.50 3.48
C ASN A 2 -14.04 25.12 3.37
N ILE A 3 -13.25 24.06 3.28
CA ILE A 3 -13.75 22.68 3.33
C ILE A 3 -13.33 22.12 4.68
N ASP A 4 -14.28 22.09 5.62
CA ASP A 4 -14.07 21.43 6.90
C ASP A 4 -14.05 19.92 6.68
N ARG A 5 -12.94 19.29 7.09
CA ARG A 5 -12.79 17.84 7.02
C ARG A 5 -12.48 17.32 8.42
N PRO A 6 -13.43 16.61 9.08
CA PRO A 6 -13.22 16.14 10.44
C PRO A 6 -12.16 15.04 10.49
N TYR A 7 -11.34 15.07 11.52
CA TYR A 7 -10.33 14.07 11.83
C TYR A 7 -10.50 13.64 13.28
N SER A 8 -10.51 12.33 13.55
CA SER A 8 -10.56 11.80 14.92
C SER A 8 -9.40 10.85 15.15
N VAL A 9 -8.93 10.77 16.40
CA VAL A 9 -7.81 9.90 16.79
C VAL A 9 -8.22 8.98 17.94
N ASN A 10 -7.57 7.82 18.07
CA ASN A 10 -7.71 6.94 19.23
C ASN A 10 -6.61 7.19 20.28
N GLY A 11 -6.65 6.42 21.38
CA GLY A 11 -5.65 6.50 22.46
C GLY A 11 -4.22 6.08 22.07
N LEU A 12 -4.03 5.48 20.88
CA LEU A 12 -2.72 5.13 20.32
C LEU A 12 -2.18 6.20 19.36
N ASN A 13 -2.86 7.35 19.28
CA ASN A 13 -2.56 8.42 18.33
C ASN A 13 -2.68 7.97 16.86
N GLN A 14 -3.64 7.09 16.57
CA GLN A 14 -3.97 6.67 15.21
C GLN A 14 -5.23 7.36 14.74
N LEU A 15 -5.26 7.79 13.48
CA LEU A 15 -6.42 8.46 12.89
C LEU A 15 -7.54 7.44 12.67
N THR A 16 -8.70 7.58 13.32
CA THR A 16 -9.84 6.67 13.15
C THR A 16 -10.83 7.12 12.10
N GLN A 17 -10.80 8.41 11.73
CA GLN A 17 -11.69 9.01 10.73
C GLN A 17 -10.93 10.08 9.92
N SER A 18 -11.06 10.06 8.60
CA SER A 18 -10.61 11.11 7.69
C SER A 18 -11.80 11.60 6.85
N GLY A 19 -12.47 12.66 7.29
CA GLY A 19 -13.74 13.09 6.69
C GLY A 19 -14.81 12.00 6.81
N PRO A 20 -15.45 11.56 5.72
CA PRO A 20 -16.41 10.45 5.76
C PRO A 20 -15.74 9.06 5.77
N VAL A 21 -14.40 8.98 5.69
CA VAL A 21 -13.68 7.71 5.54
C VAL A 21 -13.27 7.16 6.91
N PRO A 22 -13.82 6.02 7.36
CA PRO A 22 -13.32 5.32 8.54
C PRO A 22 -12.00 4.62 8.23
N LEU A 23 -11.13 4.57 9.22
CA LEU A 23 -9.79 3.97 9.10
C LEU A 23 -9.62 2.85 10.14
N GLY A 24 -9.01 1.75 9.71
CA GLY A 24 -8.74 0.57 10.55
C GLY A 24 -7.27 0.19 10.56
N TYR A 25 -6.81 -0.41 11.66
CA TYR A 25 -5.42 -0.75 11.89
C TYR A 25 -5.24 -2.18 12.38
N ASP A 26 -4.10 -2.80 12.08
CA ASP A 26 -3.67 -4.03 12.74
C ASP A 26 -3.03 -3.75 14.12
N ALA A 27 -2.68 -4.81 14.85
CA ALA A 27 -2.06 -4.71 16.17
C ALA A 27 -0.65 -4.09 16.16
N ARG A 28 0.01 -4.02 15.00
CA ARG A 28 1.31 -3.35 14.83
C ARG A 28 1.15 -1.87 14.48
N GLY A 29 -0.09 -1.42 14.25
CA GLY A 29 -0.43 -0.06 13.91
C GLY A 29 -0.37 0.26 12.42
N ASN A 30 -0.32 -0.75 11.55
CA ASN A 30 -0.42 -0.55 10.11
C ASN A 30 -1.86 -0.30 9.70
N LEU A 31 -2.08 0.62 8.76
CA LEU A 31 -3.40 0.90 8.21
C LEU A 31 -3.86 -0.30 7.37
N THR A 32 -4.91 -1.01 7.78
CA THR A 32 -5.47 -2.17 7.07
C THR A 32 -6.71 -1.83 6.26
N SER A 33 -7.42 -0.75 6.60
CA SER A 33 -8.58 -0.27 5.85
C SER A 33 -8.69 1.24 5.79
N ALA A 34 -9.13 1.76 4.65
CA ALA A 34 -9.57 3.13 4.45
C ALA A 34 -10.83 3.15 3.58
N GLY A 35 -12.00 3.18 4.22
CA GLY A 35 -13.27 3.01 3.50
C GLY A 35 -13.31 1.66 2.78
N SER A 36 -13.42 1.66 1.46
CA SER A 36 -13.40 0.45 0.62
C SER A 36 -12.01 -0.09 0.31
N ASP A 37 -10.96 0.67 0.60
CA ASP A 37 -9.59 0.24 0.34
C ASP A 37 -9.08 -0.66 1.46
N GLY A 38 -8.58 -1.84 1.09
CA GLY A 38 -7.90 -2.77 2.01
C GLY A 38 -6.41 -2.86 1.70
N PHE A 39 -5.58 -2.96 2.74
CA PHE A 39 -4.12 -2.98 2.65
C PHE A 39 -3.55 -4.18 3.41
N THR A 40 -2.54 -4.82 2.84
CA THR A 40 -1.86 -5.98 3.43
C THR A 40 -0.37 -5.71 3.61
N TYR A 41 0.21 -6.30 4.64
CA TYR A 41 1.60 -6.10 5.02
C TYR A 41 2.31 -7.44 5.19
N SER A 42 3.61 -7.47 4.91
CA SER A 42 4.46 -8.63 5.18
C SER A 42 4.76 -8.78 6.68
N SER A 43 5.44 -9.88 7.05
CA SER A 43 5.96 -10.09 8.41
C SER A 43 6.94 -9.00 8.85
N GLU A 44 7.66 -8.42 7.90
CA GLU A 44 8.62 -7.33 8.08
C GLU A 44 7.97 -5.95 8.08
N ASN A 45 6.63 -5.88 8.19
CA ASN A 45 5.89 -4.62 8.28
C ASN A 45 5.97 -3.73 7.02
N SER A 46 6.15 -4.35 5.85
CA SER A 46 6.20 -3.66 4.56
C SER A 46 4.88 -3.85 3.80
N LEU A 47 4.32 -2.77 3.23
CA LEU A 47 3.06 -2.81 2.47
C LEU A 47 3.24 -3.68 1.22
N ASN A 48 2.59 -4.84 1.13
CA ASN A 48 2.79 -5.77 0.01
C ASN A 48 1.60 -5.83 -0.95
N GLY A 49 0.45 -5.23 -0.58
CA GLY A 49 -0.73 -5.23 -1.42
C GLY A 49 -1.79 -4.21 -1.03
N LYS A 50 -2.58 -3.81 -2.03
CA LYS A 50 -3.84 -3.10 -1.89
C LYS A 50 -4.87 -3.79 -2.77
N ALA A 51 -6.10 -3.95 -2.29
CA ALA A 51 -7.18 -4.54 -3.08
C ALA A 51 -7.34 -3.79 -4.42
N GLY A 52 -7.34 -4.54 -5.53
CA GLY A 52 -7.46 -4.00 -6.89
C GLY A 52 -6.22 -3.31 -7.45
N ALA A 53 -5.06 -3.42 -6.80
CA ALA A 53 -3.79 -2.83 -7.24
C ALA A 53 -2.68 -3.86 -7.44
N ALA A 54 -1.53 -3.42 -7.98
CA ALA A 54 -0.33 -4.24 -8.09
C ALA A 54 0.26 -4.56 -6.71
N THR A 55 0.94 -5.70 -6.61
CA THR A 55 1.71 -6.08 -5.41
C THR A 55 3.04 -5.33 -5.37
N MET A 56 3.52 -5.08 -4.15
CA MET A 56 4.76 -4.36 -3.88
C MET A 56 5.77 -5.32 -3.27
N SER A 57 6.96 -5.40 -3.89
CA SER A 57 8.06 -6.26 -3.44
C SER A 57 9.24 -5.41 -3.01
N TYR A 58 9.94 -5.82 -1.97
CA TYR A 58 11.03 -5.07 -1.36
C TYR A 58 12.33 -5.86 -1.40
N ASN A 59 13.43 -5.14 -1.54
CA ASN A 59 14.77 -5.73 -1.42
C ASN A 59 15.14 -5.97 0.06
N PRO A 60 16.24 -6.68 0.35
CA PRO A 60 16.63 -7.00 1.72
C PRO A 60 16.93 -5.79 2.63
N VAL A 61 17.15 -4.60 2.04
CA VAL A 61 17.35 -3.36 2.79
C VAL A 61 16.06 -2.51 2.90
N GLY A 62 14.91 -3.09 2.58
CA GLY A 62 13.58 -2.48 2.76
C GLY A 62 13.18 -1.45 1.71
N ARG A 63 13.88 -1.39 0.56
CA ARG A 63 13.51 -0.50 -0.55
C ARG A 63 12.62 -1.24 -1.54
N LEU A 64 11.58 -0.56 -2.03
CA LEU A 64 10.71 -1.10 -3.08
C LEU A 64 11.56 -1.44 -4.32
N TYR A 65 11.39 -2.63 -4.88
CA TYR A 65 11.99 -2.96 -6.16
C TYR A 65 11.42 -2.01 -7.22
N PRO A 66 12.26 -1.32 -8.01
CA PRO A 66 11.78 -0.66 -9.21
C PRO A 66 11.16 -1.75 -10.09
N ASP A 67 9.93 -1.52 -10.56
CA ASP A 67 9.19 -2.52 -11.35
C ASP A 67 10.02 -2.97 -12.55
N GLU A 68 10.54 -4.19 -12.50
CA GLU A 68 11.36 -4.79 -13.54
C GLU A 68 10.53 -5.26 -14.74
N ARG A 69 9.19 -5.13 -14.68
CA ARG A 69 8.30 -5.39 -15.83
C ARG A 69 8.56 -4.46 -17.03
N ALA A 70 9.36 -3.41 -16.88
CA ALA A 70 9.83 -2.58 -17.99
C ALA A 70 11.16 -3.07 -18.62
N PHE A 71 11.96 -3.91 -17.95
CA PHE A 71 13.27 -4.33 -18.45
C PHE A 71 13.26 -5.74 -19.07
N CYS A 72 12.50 -6.69 -18.51
CA CYS A 72 12.57 -8.09 -18.96
C CYS A 72 11.55 -8.50 -20.05
N ARG A 73 10.82 -7.56 -20.68
CA ARG A 73 9.92 -7.86 -21.83
C ARG A 73 10.48 -7.41 -23.18
N ARG A 74 11.80 -7.22 -23.29
CA ARG A 74 12.48 -6.89 -24.56
C ARG A 74 13.63 -7.85 -24.92
N SER A 75 13.63 -9.05 -24.35
CA SER A 75 14.63 -10.09 -24.66
C SER A 75 14.04 -11.35 -25.30
N ASP A 76 12.72 -11.50 -25.35
CA ASP A 76 12.06 -12.68 -25.95
C ASP A 76 11.47 -12.37 -27.34
N HIS A 77 12.32 -11.91 -28.26
CA HIS A 77 12.06 -12.09 -29.68
C HIS A 77 13.06 -13.11 -30.22
N PRO A 78 12.63 -14.37 -30.49
CA PRO A 78 13.49 -15.30 -31.21
C PRO A 78 13.71 -14.75 -32.62
N LEU A 79 14.97 -14.48 -32.97
CA LEU A 79 15.37 -14.23 -34.35
C LEU A 79 15.01 -15.48 -35.16
N ARG A 80 13.91 -15.43 -35.91
CA ARG A 80 13.64 -16.39 -36.97
C ARG A 80 14.49 -16.01 -38.17
N LEU A 81 15.40 -16.90 -38.55
CA LEU A 81 16.04 -16.97 -39.86
C LEU A 81 15.02 -17.40 -40.93
#